data_AF-A0A372UCJ0-F1
#
_entry.id   AF-A0A372UCJ0-F1
#
_cell.length_a   1.000
_cell.length_b   1.000
_cell.length_c   1.000
_cell.angle_alpha   90.00
_cell.angle_beta   90.00
_cell.angle_gamma   90.00
#
_symmetry.space_group_name_H-M   'P 1'
#
loop_
_entity.id
_entity.type
_entity.pdbx_description
1 polymer ?
#
loop_
_entity_poly.entity_id
_entity_poly.type
_entity_poly.pdbx_seq_one_letter_code
_entity_poly.pdbx_strand_id
1 'polypeptide(L)' 'MAVTKTHPIKSTLKAAIDYILNPEKTDGKLLASSFGCGLETADIEFAWTREAAGDRGTHLGR' A
#
# COMPACT_ATOMS: atom_id res chain seq x y z
N MET A 1 -14.86 12.76 -15.17
CA MET A 1 -14.70 12.91 -13.71
C MET A 1 -14.20 11.58 -13.16
N ALA A 2 -12.97 11.50 -12.67
CA ALA A 2 -12.45 10.27 -12.07
C ALA A 2 -13.06 10.12 -10.67
N VAL A 3 -13.90 9.10 -10.49
CA VAL A 3 -14.53 8.81 -9.20
C VAL A 3 -13.49 8.12 -8.33
N THR A 4 -12.98 8.82 -7.31
CA THR A 4 -12.06 8.26 -6.33
C THR A 4 -12.82 7.85 -5.07
N LYS A 5 -12.83 6.56 -4.76
CA LYS A 5 -13.38 6.01 -3.52
C LYS A 5 -12.25 5.81 -2.51
N THR A 6 -12.14 6.71 -1.54
CA THR A 6 -11.16 6.61 -0.46
C THR A 6 -11.73 5.76 0.68
N HIS A 7 -11.26 4.51 0.77
CA HIS A 7 -11.57 3.63 1.88
C HIS A 7 -10.28 3.32 2.67
N PRO A 8 -10.33 3.28 4.01
CA PRO A 8 -9.20 2.83 4.80
C PRO A 8 -8.86 1.37 4.43
N ILE A 9 -7.59 1.12 4.11
CA ILE A 9 -7.09 -0.21 3.74
C ILE A 9 -6.89 -1.02 5.02
N LYS A 10 -7.95 -1.67 5.50
CA LYS A 10 -7.96 -2.35 6.81
C LYS A 10 -7.44 -3.80 6.79
N SER A 11 -7.33 -4.44 5.61
CA SER A 11 -7.02 -5.87 5.53
C SER A 11 -6.23 -6.31 4.30
N THR A 12 -5.79 -5.37 3.45
CA THR A 12 -5.30 -5.70 2.12
C THR A 12 -4.19 -4.76 1.66
N LEU A 13 -3.17 -4.48 2.49
CA LEU A 13 -2.06 -3.61 2.06
C LEU A 13 -1.43 -4.14 0.76
N LYS A 14 -1.16 -5.45 0.69
CA LYS A 14 -0.65 -6.08 -0.53
C LYS A 14 -1.63 -5.98 -1.70
N ALA A 15 -2.91 -6.34 -1.51
CA ALA A 15 -3.88 -6.25 -2.60
C ALA A 15 -4.14 -4.81 -3.08
N ALA A 16 -3.97 -3.82 -2.20
CA ALA A 16 -4.04 -2.41 -2.57
C ALA A 16 -2.81 -1.99 -3.38
N ILE A 17 -1.61 -2.43 -3.00
CA ILE A 17 -0.39 -2.22 -3.77
C ILE A 17 -0.54 -2.89 -5.15
N ASP A 18 -1.01 -4.14 -5.22
CA ASP A 18 -1.24 -4.86 -6.47
C ASP A 18 -2.27 -4.16 -7.36
N TYR A 19 -3.31 -3.59 -6.75
CA TYR A 19 -4.31 -2.79 -7.47
C TYR A 19 -3.70 -1.52 -8.09
N ILE A 20 -2.85 -0.83 -7.33
CA ILE A 20 -2.16 0.40 -7.78
C ILE A 20 -1.11 0.07 -8.85
N LEU A 21 -0.43 -1.06 -8.72
CA LEU A 21 0.63 -1.51 -9.64
C LEU A 21 0.10 -2.27 -10.86
N ASN A 22 -1.21 -2.36 -11.03
CA ASN A 22 -1.79 -3.00 -12.20
C ASN A 22 -1.37 -2.25 -13.48
N PRO A 23 -0.59 -2.86 -14.39
CA PRO A 23 -0.07 -2.19 -15.57
C PRO A 23 -1.18 -1.70 -16.53
N GLU A 24 -2.36 -2.35 -16.52
CA GLU A 24 -3.52 -1.95 -17.34
C GLU A 24 -4.14 -0.63 -16.86
N LYS A 25 -3.96 -0.30 -15.57
CA LYS A 25 -4.55 0.88 -14.93
C LYS A 25 -3.58 2.04 -14.74
N THR A 26 -2.29 1.75 -14.84
CA THR A 26 -1.21 2.64 -14.39
C THR A 26 -0.19 2.91 -15.50
N ASP A 27 -0.60 2.71 -16.75
CA ASP A 27 0.21 2.93 -17.96
C ASP A 27 1.56 2.19 -17.90
N GLY A 28 1.51 0.87 -17.75
CA GLY A 28 2.71 0.05 -17.60
C GLY A 28 3.50 0.33 -16.30
N LYS A 29 2.82 0.83 -15.26
CA LYS A 29 3.38 1.30 -13.98
C LYS A 29 4.09 2.66 -14.05
N LEU A 30 4.04 3.39 -15.18
CA LEU A 30 4.66 4.70 -15.33
C LEU A 30 4.14 5.73 -14.30
N LEU A 31 2.86 5.63 -13.94
CA LEU A 31 2.21 6.53 -12.99
C LEU A 31 2.38 6.11 -11.53
N ALA A 32 3.07 5.00 -11.26
CA ALA A 32 3.33 4.53 -9.91
C ALA A 32 4.64 5.13 -9.39
N SER A 33 4.60 5.71 -8.19
CA SER A 33 5.77 6.23 -7.49
C SER A 33 5.71 5.84 -6.02
N SER A 34 6.86 5.48 -5.45
CA SER A 34 7.02 5.21 -4.02
C SER A 34 8.01 6.18 -3.40
N PHE A 35 7.90 6.37 -2.09
CA PHE A 35 8.83 7.17 -1.31
C PHE A 35 9.26 6.38 -0.08
N GLY A 36 10.57 6.16 0.06
CA GLY A 36 11.13 5.45 1.20
C GLY A 36 10.81 3.95 1.27
N CYS A 37 10.25 3.35 0.21
CA CYS A 37 10.00 1.92 0.08
C CYS A 37 10.05 1.48 -1.39
N GLY A 38 10.27 0.18 -1.62
CA GLY A 38 10.16 -0.44 -2.94
C GLY A 38 8.71 -0.73 -3.30
N LEU A 39 8.28 -0.38 -4.52
CA LEU A 39 6.90 -0.59 -4.97
C LEU A 39 6.42 -2.04 -4.78
N GLU A 40 7.27 -3.02 -5.08
CA GLU A 40 6.93 -4.45 -5.04
C GLU A 40 7.08 -5.09 -3.64
N THR A 41 7.86 -4.46 -2.76
CA THR A 41 8.21 -4.94 -1.42
C THR A 41 7.62 -4.11 -0.29
N ALA A 42 6.86 -3.07 -0.62
CA ALA A 42 6.33 -2.11 0.34
C ALA A 42 5.46 -2.76 1.42
N ASP A 43 4.78 -3.87 1.12
CA ASP A 43 4.01 -4.64 2.11
C ASP A 43 4.90 -5.26 3.20
N ILE A 44 6.09 -5.73 2.83
CA ILE A 44 7.06 -6.32 3.74
C ILE A 44 7.74 -5.23 4.57
N GLU A 45 8.18 -4.14 3.93
CA GLU A 45 8.82 -3.01 4.61
C GLU A 45 7.88 -2.32 5.62
N PHE A 46 6.59 -2.21 5.30
CA PHE A 46 5.58 -1.75 6.25
C PHE A 46 5.41 -2.71 7.44
N ALA A 47 5.44 -4.02 7.19
CA ALA A 47 5.34 -5.01 8.27
C ALA A 47 6.52 -4.92 9.23
N TRP A 48 7.76 -4.80 8.71
CA TRP A 48 8.96 -4.61 9.52
C TRP A 48 8.94 -3.30 10.29
N THR A 49 8.52 -2.21 9.64
CA THR A 49 8.40 -0.90 10.31
C THR A 49 7.39 -0.98 11.46
N ARG A 50 6.28 -1.68 11.26
CA ARG A 50 5.27 -1.91 12.31
C ARG A 50 5.83 -2.72 13.47
N GLU A 51 6.59 -3.77 13.19
CA GLU A 51 7.24 -4.60 14.22
C GLU A 51 8.26 -3.78 15.02
N ALA A 52 9.12 -3.02 14.34
CA ALA A 52 10.14 -2.18 14.95
C ALA A 52 9.55 -1.01 15.78
N ALA A 53 8.41 -0.46 15.37
CA ALA A 53 7.75 0.65 16.07
C ALA A 53 7.06 0.24 17.38
N GLY A 54 6.92 -1.07 17.62
CA GLY A 54 6.10 -1.63 18.70
C GLY A 54 4.60 -1.42 18.42
N ASP A 55 3.76 -2.41 18.74
CA ASP A 55 2.32 -2.34 18.49
C ASP A 55 1.66 -1.28 19.39
N ARG A 56 1.57 -0.03 18.89
CA ARG A 56 1.03 1.13 19.61
C ARG A 56 -0.31 1.60 19.06
N GLY A 57 -1.21 0.66 18.76
CA GLY A 57 -2.64 0.93 18.64
C GLY A 57 -3.31 0.42 17.38
N THR A 58 -4.55 -0.01 17.55
CA THR A 58 -5.42 -0.75 16.62
C THR A 58 -5.97 0.06 15.44
N HIS A 59 -5.35 1.18 15.06
CA HIS A 59 -5.78 1.91 13.86
C HIS A 59 -5.41 1.18 12.56
N LEU A 60 -4.50 0.20 12.64
CA LEU A 60 -4.11 -0.72 11.56
C LEU A 60 -4.04 -2.19 12.05
N GLY A 61 -4.48 -2.46 13.28
CA GLY A 61 -4.62 -3.79 13.86
C GLY A 61 -6.07 -4.24 13.75
N ARG A 62 -6.28 -5.54 13.46
CA ARG A 62 -7.58 -6.20 13.24
C ARG A 62 -8.69 -5.74 14.19
#